data_AF-A0A183MPH4-F1
#
_entry.id   AF-A0A183MPH4-F1
#
_cell.length_a   1.000
_cell.length_b   1.000
_cell.length_c   1.000
_cell.angle_alpha   90.00
_cell.angle_beta   90.00
_cell.angle_gamma   90.00
#
_symmetry.space_group_name_H-M   'P 1'
#
loop_
_entity.id
_entity.type
_entity.pdbx_description
1 polymer ?
#
loop_
_entity_poly.entity_id
_entity_poly.type
_entity_poly.pdbx_seq_one_letter_code
_entity_poly.pdbx_strand_id
1 'polypeptide(L)'
;MSQLKLDHYLFVQDDPDGLRYRIVRRKAFEDILDGEFDDTTFEGLFYIDDGNSFGDTLYYGNEWLLFTFDALLFCLVDLLSQNLILSAFFVILIGSIFTLLRDDLGRRNTARKTLIDERFLI
;
A
#
# COMPACT_ATOMS: atom_id res chain seq x y z
N MET A 1 -25.99 -18.42 9.37
CA MET A 1 -25.38 -17.20 9.95
C MET A 1 -24.35 -17.61 11.02
N SER A 2 -23.32 -18.38 10.64
CA SER A 2 -22.51 -19.13 11.62
C SER A 2 -21.07 -19.48 11.19
N GLN A 3 -20.58 -19.06 10.01
CA GLN A 3 -19.19 -19.34 9.59
C GLN A 3 -18.36 -18.06 9.45
N LEU A 4 -18.93 -17.02 8.82
CA LEU A 4 -18.32 -15.68 8.74
C LEU A 4 -18.01 -15.03 10.10
N LYS A 5 -18.73 -15.40 11.17
CA LYS A 5 -18.49 -14.89 12.52
C LYS A 5 -17.46 -15.74 13.28
N LEU A 6 -17.22 -17.00 12.89
CA LEU A 6 -16.17 -17.81 13.50
C LEU A 6 -14.80 -17.47 12.91
N ASP A 7 -14.71 -17.23 11.60
CA ASP A 7 -13.47 -16.78 10.98
C ASP A 7 -13.01 -15.43 11.55
N HIS A 8 -13.92 -14.50 11.82
CA HIS A 8 -13.58 -13.20 12.41
C HIS A 8 -13.06 -13.30 13.87
N TYR A 9 -13.37 -14.38 14.59
CA TYR A 9 -12.90 -14.60 15.97
C TYR A 9 -11.66 -15.50 16.05
N LEU A 10 -11.31 -16.23 14.99
CA LEU A 10 -10.15 -17.11 14.95
C LEU A 10 -8.82 -16.39 14.70
N PHE A 11 -8.85 -15.12 14.26
CA PHE A 11 -7.64 -14.31 13.99
C PHE A 11 -7.25 -13.34 15.10
N VAL A 12 -8.04 -13.23 16.17
CA VAL A 12 -7.67 -12.51 17.39
C VAL A 12 -7.10 -13.56 18.34
N GLN A 13 -5.82 -13.86 18.18
CA GLN A 13 -5.15 -14.75 19.12
C GLN A 13 -4.84 -13.93 20.36
N ASP A 14 -5.72 -13.99 21.36
CA ASP A 14 -5.48 -13.48 22.71
C ASP A 14 -4.32 -14.30 23.29
N ASP A 15 -3.12 -13.72 23.30
CA ASP A 15 -1.97 -14.27 24.02
C ASP A 15 -2.25 -14.20 25.53
N PRO A 16 -1.87 -15.20 26.34
CA PRO A 16 -2.14 -15.23 27.78
C PRO A 16 -1.56 -14.02 28.55
N ASP A 17 -0.62 -13.29 27.96
CA ASP A 17 -0.02 -12.06 28.52
C ASP A 17 -0.81 -10.77 28.18
N GLY A 18 -1.95 -10.88 27.48
CA GLY A 18 -2.87 -9.76 27.20
C GLY A 18 -2.56 -8.94 25.95
N LEU A 19 -1.68 -9.43 25.07
CA LEU A 19 -1.35 -8.78 23.79
C LEU A 19 -2.37 -9.14 22.72
N ARG A 20 -3.12 -8.15 22.24
CA ARG A 20 -4.09 -8.30 21.14
C ARG A 20 -3.41 -8.04 19.81
N TYR A 21 -3.43 -9.03 18.93
CA TYR A 21 -2.98 -8.86 17.56
C TYR A 21 -3.95 -9.46 16.55
N ARG A 22 -3.87 -8.96 15.32
CA ARG A 22 -4.71 -9.39 14.20
C ARG A 22 -3.86 -9.66 12.96
N ILE A 23 -4.11 -10.80 12.32
CA ILE A 23 -3.50 -11.13 11.03
C ILE A 23 -4.33 -10.50 9.91
N VAL A 24 -3.71 -9.66 9.10
CA VAL A 24 -4.38 -8.88 8.04
C VAL A 24 -3.60 -9.01 6.72
N ARG A 25 -4.30 -8.88 5.59
CA ARG A 25 -3.66 -8.74 4.28
C ARG A 25 -3.53 -7.27 3.93
N ARG A 26 -2.38 -6.85 3.38
CA ARG A 26 -2.21 -5.48 2.86
C ARG A 26 -3.24 -5.20 1.76
N LYS A 27 -3.84 -4.02 1.79
CA LYS A 27 -4.70 -3.53 0.71
C LYS A 27 -3.82 -3.07 -0.45
N ALA A 28 -4.34 -3.12 -1.68
CA ALA A 28 -3.58 -2.70 -2.87
C ALA A 28 -3.01 -1.26 -2.75
N PHE A 29 -3.74 -0.33 -2.14
CA PHE A 29 -3.22 1.03 -1.91
C PHE A 29 -2.15 1.11 -0.81
N GLU A 30 -2.24 0.29 0.24
CA GLU A 30 -1.20 0.18 1.28
C GLU A 30 0.10 -0.37 0.67
N ASP A 31 -0.04 -1.29 -0.28
CA ASP A 31 1.06 -1.94 -0.98
C ASP A 31 1.69 -1.03 -2.06
N ILE A 32 0.88 -0.30 -2.83
CA ILE A 32 1.35 0.67 -3.85
C ILE A 32 1.97 1.92 -3.22
N LEU A 33 1.49 2.35 -2.05
CA LEU A 33 2.01 3.55 -1.38
C LEU A 33 3.06 3.23 -0.32
N ASP A 34 3.32 1.95 -0.06
CA ASP A 34 4.16 1.47 1.04
C ASP A 34 3.80 2.08 2.42
N GLY A 35 2.50 2.32 2.61
CA GLY A 35 1.93 2.96 3.79
C GLY A 35 1.08 1.98 4.60
N GLU A 36 1.08 2.15 5.93
CA GLU A 36 0.13 1.48 6.83
C GLU A 36 -0.96 2.50 7.22
N PHE A 37 -2.19 2.30 6.71
CA PHE A 37 -3.31 3.23 6.94
C PHE A 37 -4.23 2.79 8.08
N ASP A 38 -4.12 1.55 8.56
CA ASP A 38 -4.90 1.04 9.69
C ASP A 38 -4.29 1.48 11.04
N ASP A 39 -5.15 1.81 11.99
CA ASP A 39 -4.76 2.31 13.31
C ASP A 39 -4.26 1.16 14.21
N THR A 40 -2.97 1.18 14.54
CA THR A 40 -2.29 0.18 15.38
C THR A 40 -2.24 0.57 16.87
N THR A 41 -3.02 1.57 17.31
CA THR A 41 -2.91 2.11 18.68
C THR A 41 -3.30 1.09 19.77
N PHE A 42 -4.24 0.19 19.49
CA PHE A 42 -4.81 -0.75 20.48
C PHE A 42 -4.60 -2.23 20.15
N GLU A 43 -4.19 -2.55 18.93
CA GLU A 43 -3.93 -3.91 18.47
C GLU A 43 -2.73 -3.94 17.52
N GLY A 44 -1.88 -4.95 17.67
CA GLY A 44 -0.78 -5.20 16.74
C GLY A 44 -1.31 -5.79 15.43
N LEU A 45 -0.92 -5.23 14.29
CA LEU A 45 -1.25 -5.78 12.98
C LEU A 45 -0.09 -6.64 12.47
N PHE A 46 -0.36 -7.90 12.17
CA PHE A 46 0.58 -8.77 11.44
C PHE A 46 0.12 -8.89 10.00
N TYR A 47 0.86 -8.26 9.10
CA TYR A 47 0.62 -8.41 7.68
C TYR A 47 1.15 -9.76 7.19
N ILE A 48 0.32 -10.47 6.42
CA ILE A 48 0.77 -11.67 5.70
C ILE A 48 1.75 -11.20 4.62
N ASP A 49 2.97 -11.72 4.65
CA ASP A 49 4.01 -11.45 3.66
C ASP A 49 4.03 -12.57 2.61
N ASP A 50 3.80 -12.20 1.35
CA ASP A 50 3.83 -13.12 0.22
C ASP A 50 5.26 -13.37 -0.32
N GLY A 51 6.30 -12.89 0.38
CA GLY A 51 7.72 -13.10 0.05
C GLY A 51 8.30 -12.04 -0.89
N ASN A 52 7.60 -10.92 -1.05
CA ASN A 52 7.94 -9.85 -1.99
C ASN A 52 8.40 -8.55 -1.28
N SER A 53 8.45 -8.58 0.05
CA SER A 53 8.78 -7.46 0.95
C SER A 53 10.19 -6.88 0.75
N PHE A 54 11.10 -7.61 0.11
CA PHE A 54 12.44 -7.10 -0.27
C PHE A 54 12.49 -6.45 -1.66
N GLY A 55 11.45 -6.61 -2.49
CA GLY A 55 11.36 -6.07 -3.85
C GLY A 55 10.58 -4.76 -3.98
N ASP A 56 10.16 -4.17 -2.85
CA ASP A 56 9.24 -3.02 -2.79
C ASP A 56 9.79 -1.75 -3.48
N THR A 57 11.09 -1.65 -3.74
CA THR A 57 11.64 -0.51 -4.49
C THR A 57 11.15 -0.45 -5.96
N LEU A 58 10.67 -1.56 -6.53
CA LEU A 58 10.31 -1.67 -7.96
C LEU A 58 8.82 -1.90 -8.21
N TYR A 59 7.93 -1.71 -7.22
CA TYR A 59 6.51 -2.07 -7.31
C TYR A 59 6.27 -3.56 -7.65
N TYR A 60 7.21 -4.43 -7.30
CA TYR A 60 7.11 -5.87 -7.59
C TYR A 60 5.75 -6.40 -7.08
N GLY A 61 5.04 -7.14 -7.94
CA GLY A 61 3.69 -7.66 -7.65
C GLY A 61 2.54 -6.73 -8.04
N ASN A 62 2.77 -5.41 -8.15
CA ASN A 62 1.77 -4.43 -8.55
C ASN A 62 1.98 -3.83 -9.94
N GLU A 63 3.05 -4.22 -10.64
CA GLU A 63 3.42 -3.72 -11.97
C GLU A 63 2.26 -3.77 -12.97
N TRP A 64 1.57 -4.93 -13.06
CA TRP A 64 0.43 -5.12 -13.96
C TRP A 64 -0.76 -4.23 -13.60
N LEU A 65 -0.98 -4.02 -12.30
CA LEU A 65 -2.08 -3.19 -11.81
C LEU A 65 -1.80 -1.72 -12.11
N LEU A 66 -0.58 -1.24 -11.88
CA LEU A 66 -0.14 0.12 -12.23
C LEU A 66 -0.18 0.36 -13.73
N PHE A 67 0.32 -0.59 -14.53
CA PHE A 67 0.26 -0.51 -15.98
C PHE A 67 -1.19 -0.44 -16.49
N THR A 68 -2.07 -1.28 -15.95
CA THR A 68 -3.49 -1.25 -16.33
C THR A 68 -4.16 0.05 -15.91
N PHE A 69 -3.84 0.57 -14.72
CA PHE A 69 -4.31 1.86 -14.26
C PHE A 69 -3.87 3.00 -15.18
N ASP A 70 -2.59 3.07 -15.53
CA ASP A 70 -2.04 4.09 -16.44
C ASP A 70 -2.66 4.01 -17.84
N ALA A 71 -2.87 2.80 -18.36
CA ALA A 71 -3.54 2.60 -19.65
C ALA A 71 -5.00 3.07 -19.62
N LEU A 72 -5.75 2.74 -18.55
CA LEU A 72 -7.13 3.18 -18.38
C LEU A 72 -7.23 4.70 -18.20
N LEU A 73 -6.33 5.29 -17.42
CA LEU A 73 -6.23 6.73 -17.22
C LEU A 73 -5.91 7.45 -18.53
N PHE A 74 -4.96 6.93 -19.30
CA PHE A 74 -4.63 7.45 -20.63
C PHE A 74 -5.86 7.45 -21.53
N CYS A 75 -6.55 6.30 -21.64
CA CYS A 75 -7.75 6.17 -22.47
C CYS A 75 -8.87 7.10 -22.01
N LEU A 76 -9.07 7.27 -20.70
CA LEU A 76 -10.08 8.17 -20.14
C LEU A 76 -9.79 9.63 -20.50
N VAL A 77 -8.54 10.08 -20.33
CA VAL A 77 -8.15 11.46 -20.64
C VAL A 77 -8.15 11.71 -22.14
N ASP A 78 -7.77 10.72 -22.94
CA ASP A 78 -7.80 10.81 -24.41
C ASP A 78 -9.24 10.92 -24.94
N LEU A 79 -10.17 10.15 -24.38
CA LEU A 79 -11.59 10.25 -24.71
C LEU A 79 -12.17 11.63 -24.40
N LEU A 80 -11.73 12.27 -23.31
CA LEU A 80 -12.24 13.57 -22.86
C LEU A 80 -11.58 14.74 -23.59
N SER A 81 -10.28 14.68 -23.83
CA SER A 81 -9.50 15.79 -24.38
C SER A 81 -9.34 15.74 -25.90
N GLN A 82 -9.50 14.55 -26.51
CA GLN A 82 -9.17 14.25 -27.90
C GLN A 82 -7.76 14.71 -28.30
N ASN A 83 -6.85 14.82 -27.32
CA ASN A 83 -5.50 15.31 -27.53
C ASN A 83 -4.49 14.39 -26.86
N LEU A 84 -3.78 13.65 -27.70
CA LEU A 84 -2.82 12.65 -27.28
C LEU A 84 -1.68 13.21 -26.40
N ILE A 85 -1.28 14.46 -26.63
CA ILE A 85 -0.22 15.12 -25.85
C ILE A 85 -0.72 15.44 -24.45
N LEU A 86 -1.95 15.95 -24.32
CA LEU A 86 -2.56 16.22 -23.01
C LEU A 86 -2.77 14.91 -22.24
N SER A 87 -3.26 13.85 -22.89
CA SER A 87 -3.40 12.53 -22.29
C SER A 87 -2.10 11.99 -21.72
N ALA A 88 -1.01 12.04 -22.50
CA ALA A 88 0.31 11.62 -22.05
C ALA A 88 0.81 12.46 -20.87
N PHE A 89 0.62 13.78 -20.92
CA PHE A 89 1.01 14.68 -19.83
C PHE A 89 0.31 14.33 -18.52
N PHE A 90 -1.00 14.06 -18.55
CA PHE A 90 -1.77 13.71 -17.35
C PHE A 90 -1.33 12.38 -16.73
N VAL A 91 -1.06 11.37 -17.55
CA VAL A 91 -0.58 10.07 -17.06
C VAL A 91 0.78 10.22 -16.38
N ILE A 92 1.72 10.94 -17.02
CA ILE A 92 3.04 11.20 -16.43
C ILE A 92 2.91 11.99 -15.12
N LEU A 93 2.04 13.01 -15.10
CA LEU A 93 1.80 13.83 -13.91
C LEU A 93 1.25 13.01 -12.75
N ILE A 94 0.25 12.17 -12.99
CA ILE A 94 -0.35 11.31 -11.97
C ILE A 94 0.66 10.26 -11.49
N GLY A 95 1.40 9.61 -12.41
CA GLY A 95 2.47 8.68 -12.05
C GLY A 95 3.56 9.33 -11.18
N SER A 96 3.91 10.58 -11.48
CA SER A 96 4.88 11.35 -10.69
C SER A 96 4.37 11.62 -9.27
N ILE A 97 3.07 11.92 -9.11
CA ILE A 97 2.44 12.08 -7.80
C ILE A 97 2.49 10.77 -7.01
N PHE A 98 2.20 9.62 -7.63
CA PHE A 98 2.28 8.32 -6.96
C PHE A 98 3.68 8.03 -6.44
N THR A 99 4.73 8.29 -7.24
CA THR A 99 6.12 8.12 -6.79
C THR A 99 6.45 9.02 -5.61
N LEU A 100 6.08 10.31 -5.65
CA LEU A 100 6.31 11.23 -4.54
C LEU A 100 5.60 10.80 -3.25
N LEU A 101 4.35 10.33 -3.37
CA LEU A 101 3.60 9.83 -2.22
C LEU A 101 4.22 8.56 -1.65
N ARG A 102 4.66 7.63 -2.50
CA ARG A 102 5.34 6.40 -2.07
C ARG A 102 6.66 6.71 -1.38
N ASP A 103 7.45 7.64 -1.90
CA ASP A 103 8.73 8.02 -1.29
C ASP A 103 8.53 8.64 0.10
N ASP A 104 7.54 9.52 0.27
CA ASP A 104 7.19 10.10 1.58
C ASP A 104 6.69 9.02 2.54
N LEU A 105 5.69 8.23 2.13
CA LEU A 105 5.06 7.23 3.00
C LEU A 105 6.03 6.09 3.36
N GLY A 106 6.81 5.59 2.40
CA GLY A 106 7.82 4.55 2.63
C GLY A 106 8.92 5.02 3.58
N ARG A 107 9.41 6.26 3.45
CA ARG A 107 10.39 6.83 4.38
C ARG A 107 9.84 6.94 5.80
N ARG A 108 8.60 7.42 5.94
CA ARG A 108 7.90 7.52 7.24
C ARG A 108 7.65 6.16 7.86
N ASN A 109 7.29 5.16 7.05
CA ASN A 109 7.05 3.79 7.49
C ASN A 109 8.36 3.13 7.96
N THR A 110 9.44 3.30 7.19
CA THR A 110 10.77 2.78 7.55
C THR A 110 11.29 3.43 8.83
N ALA A 111 11.16 4.75 8.98
CA ALA A 111 11.52 5.47 10.20
C ALA A 111 10.77 4.93 11.41
N ARG A 112 9.45 4.75 11.28
CA ARG A 112 8.58 4.22 12.34
C ARG A 112 8.97 2.80 12.76
N LYS A 113 9.22 1.90 11.81
CA LYS A 113 9.57 0.50 12.08
C LYS A 113 10.97 0.32 12.66
N THR A 114 11.91 1.15 12.23
CA THR A 114 13.31 1.08 12.70
C THR A 114 13.55 1.93 13.94
N LEU A 115 12.59 2.75 14.36
CA LEU A 115 12.74 3.76 15.42
C LEU A 115 13.91 4.73 15.14
N ILE A 116 14.22 4.96 13.86
CA ILE A 116 15.24 5.88 13.38
C ILE A 116 14.53 7.14 12.89
N ASP A 117 15.07 8.32 13.22
CA ASP A 117 14.54 9.60 12.73
C ASP A 117 14.69 9.68 11.19
N GLU A 118 13.63 10.14 10.52
CA GLU A 118 13.54 10.32 9.06
C GLU A 118 14.74 11.05 8.47
N ARG A 119 15.37 11.94 9.23
CA ARG A 119 16.56 12.69 8.80
C ARG A 119 17.79 11.81 8.56
N PHE A 120 17.83 10.61 9.13
CA PHE A 120 18.91 9.64 8.93
C PHE A 120 18.62 8.61 7.84
N LEU A 121 17.40 8.60 7.29
CA LEU A 121 17.05 7.84 6.08
C LEU A 121 17.58 8.60 4.86
N ILE A 122 18.80 8.24 4.45
CA ILE A 122 19.50 8.76 3.27
C ILE A 122 19.03 8.08 1.99
#